data_AF-G7IG48-F1
#
_entry.id   AF-G7IG48-F1
#
_cell.length_a   1.000
_cell.length_b   1.000
_cell.length_c   1.000
_cell.angle_alpha   90.00
_cell.angle_beta   90.00
_cell.angle_gamma   90.00
#
_symmetry.space_group_name_H-M   'P 1'
#
loop_
_entity.id
_entity.type
_entity.pdbx_description
1 polymer ?
#
loop_
_entity_poly.entity_id
_entity_poly.type
_entity_poly.pdbx_seq_one_letter_code
_entity_poly.pdbx_strand_id
1 'polypeptide(L)'
;MDISFGKKWGIMVKELTIPPLYIGDHRGTVFRNIVAFEKCHKRCNLDMTTYMFFLNRLINSANDVSALHYKGVIHHSLGSDEHVAELINNIAKEIVPDMNESYLYKVVNEANEYLGCWRARFRASLVHNYLTSWAVGLSTIGALLALYFTFIQASFTLQSLLVFI
;
A
#
# COMPACT_ATOMS: atom_id res chain seq x y z
N MET A 1 -11.68 -3.69 14.13
CA MET A 1 -11.06 -2.36 13.87
C MET A 1 -11.63 -1.81 12.57
N ASP A 2 -11.80 -0.48 12.45
CA ASP A 2 -12.38 0.12 11.24
C ASP A 2 -11.31 0.28 10.15
N ILE A 3 -11.06 -0.79 9.40
CA ILE A 3 -10.18 -0.78 8.23
C ILE A 3 -11.08 -0.73 7.01
N SER A 4 -10.84 0.23 6.13
CA SER A 4 -11.64 0.42 4.93
C SER A 4 -10.76 0.59 3.70
N PHE A 5 -11.28 0.13 2.56
CA PHE A 5 -10.66 0.32 1.26
C PHE A 5 -11.64 1.04 0.35
N GLY A 6 -11.34 2.28 0.01
CA GLY A 6 -12.32 3.19 -0.60
C GLY A 6 -11.71 4.15 -1.60
N LYS A 7 -12.56 4.84 -2.37
CA LYS A 7 -12.10 5.91 -3.27
C LYS A 7 -11.76 7.14 -2.45
N LYS A 8 -10.62 7.76 -2.74
CA LYS A 8 -10.35 9.13 -2.28
C LYS A 8 -11.22 10.09 -3.11
N TRP A 9 -11.93 11.01 -2.45
CA TRP A 9 -12.82 11.97 -3.12
C TRP A 9 -12.13 12.63 -4.33
N GLY A 10 -12.73 12.49 -5.52
CA GLY A 10 -12.27 13.13 -6.76
C GLY A 10 -11.16 12.41 -7.56
N ILE A 11 -10.60 11.29 -7.09
CA ILE A 11 -9.50 10.59 -7.78
C ILE A 11 -9.89 9.14 -8.09
N MET A 12 -9.54 8.62 -9.28
CA MET A 12 -9.64 7.18 -9.63
C MET A 12 -8.64 6.29 -8.84
N VAL A 13 -8.25 6.71 -7.64
CA VAL A 13 -7.29 6.01 -6.78
C VAL A 13 -8.04 5.51 -5.56
N LYS A 14 -7.82 4.23 -5.26
CA LYS A 14 -8.31 3.63 -4.01
C LYS A 14 -7.24 3.77 -2.92
N GLU A 15 -7.69 4.03 -1.71
CA GLU A 15 -6.88 4.24 -0.52
C GLU A 15 -7.31 3.22 0.54
N LEU A 16 -6.30 2.59 1.16
CA LEU A 16 -6.48 1.69 2.29
C LEU A 16 -6.30 2.52 3.56
N THR A 17 -7.37 2.66 4.33
CA THR A 17 -7.37 3.41 5.58
C THR A 17 -7.23 2.42 6.72
N ILE A 18 -6.16 2.57 7.50
CA ILE A 18 -5.86 1.76 8.67
C ILE A 18 -5.77 2.72 9.87
N PRO A 19 -6.43 2.43 11.00
CA PRO A 19 -6.33 3.27 12.18
C PRO A 19 -4.89 3.30 12.71
N PRO A 20 -4.42 4.43 13.27
CA PRO A 20 -3.07 4.54 13.81
C PRO A 20 -2.81 3.53 14.92
N LEU A 21 -1.69 2.82 14.81
CA LEU A 21 -1.26 1.81 15.76
C LEU A 21 -0.02 2.31 16.51
N TYR A 22 -0.12 2.34 17.83
CA TYR A 22 1.00 2.67 18.70
C TYR A 22 1.63 1.37 19.23
N ILE A 23 2.93 1.20 19.08
CA ILE A 23 3.69 0.01 19.51
C ILE A 23 4.83 0.46 20.43
N GLY A 24 4.77 0.04 21.69
CA GLY A 24 5.85 0.24 22.66
C GLY A 24 6.20 -1.09 23.32
N ASP A 25 7.23 -1.09 24.17
CA ASP A 25 7.85 -2.30 24.72
C ASP A 25 6.87 -3.29 25.39
N HIS A 26 5.85 -2.76 26.09
CA HIS A 26 4.85 -3.59 26.78
C HIS A 26 3.71 -4.06 25.86
N ARG A 27 3.54 -3.46 24.69
CA ARG A 27 2.37 -3.71 23.81
C ARG A 27 2.50 -5.00 23.03
N GLY A 28 3.73 -5.46 22.74
CA GLY A 28 3.97 -6.78 22.14
C GLY A 28 3.37 -7.92 22.96
N THR A 29 3.56 -7.88 24.28
CA THR A 29 2.99 -8.85 25.22
C THR A 29 1.46 -8.77 25.27
N VAL A 30 0.90 -7.55 25.22
CA VAL A 30 -0.55 -7.36 25.18
C VAL A 30 -1.16 -8.01 23.93
N PHE A 31 -0.57 -7.80 22.75
CA PHE A 31 -1.05 -8.45 21.53
C PHE A 31 -1.00 -9.97 21.62
N ARG A 32 0.12 -10.54 22.12
CA ARG A 32 0.24 -11.99 22.34
C ARG A 32 -0.81 -12.53 23.29
N ASN A 33 -1.03 -11.84 24.41
CA ASN A 33 -2.02 -12.24 25.41
C ASN A 33 -3.45 -12.21 24.86
N ILE A 34 -3.79 -11.20 24.04
CA ILE A 34 -5.12 -11.13 23.41
C ILE A 34 -5.29 -12.23 22.37
N VAL A 35 -4.30 -12.47 21.52
CA VAL A 35 -4.35 -13.56 20.52
C VAL A 35 -4.47 -14.92 21.21
N ALA A 36 -3.72 -15.15 22.30
CA ALA A 36 -3.84 -16.38 23.10
C ALA A 36 -5.23 -16.50 23.74
N PHE A 37 -5.76 -15.40 24.28
CA PHE A 37 -7.10 -15.37 24.87
C PHE A 37 -8.20 -15.71 23.85
N GLU A 38 -8.16 -15.11 22.65
CA GLU A 38 -9.09 -15.40 21.55
C GLU A 38 -9.03 -16.88 21.16
N LYS A 39 -7.82 -17.45 21.07
CA LYS A 39 -7.63 -18.88 20.74
C LYS A 39 -8.13 -19.83 21.83
N CYS A 40 -7.96 -19.49 23.10
CA CYS A 40 -8.39 -20.33 24.22
C CYS A 40 -9.92 -20.34 24.39
N HIS A 41 -10.64 -19.34 23.86
CA HIS A 41 -12.07 -19.18 24.06
C HIS A 41 -12.85 -19.34 22.75
N LYS A 42 -13.42 -20.52 22.51
CA LYS A 42 -14.21 -20.85 21.29
C LYS A 42 -15.40 -19.93 20.98
N ARG A 43 -15.85 -19.11 21.94
CA ARG A 43 -16.96 -18.15 21.77
C ARG A 43 -16.48 -16.72 21.50
N CYS A 44 -15.18 -16.48 21.47
CA CYS A 44 -14.60 -15.17 21.20
C CYS A 44 -14.40 -14.99 19.69
N ASN A 45 -14.61 -13.77 19.20
CA ASN A 45 -14.32 -13.43 17.81
C ASN A 45 -12.80 -13.34 17.62
N LEU A 46 -12.30 -13.82 16.48
CA LEU A 46 -10.87 -13.81 16.13
C LEU A 46 -10.44 -12.45 15.54
N ASP A 47 -10.94 -11.35 16.09
CA ASP A 47 -10.80 -10.02 15.49
C ASP A 47 -9.35 -9.52 15.54
N MET A 48 -8.66 -9.70 16.67
CA MET A 48 -7.26 -9.31 16.81
C MET A 48 -6.33 -10.28 16.10
N THR A 49 -6.64 -11.58 16.15
CA THR A 49 -5.91 -12.61 15.39
C THR A 49 -5.95 -12.32 13.89
N THR A 50 -7.14 -12.01 13.36
CA THR A 50 -7.34 -11.56 11.97
C THR A 50 -6.53 -10.29 11.67
N TYR A 51 -6.57 -9.30 12.55
CA TYR A 51 -5.89 -8.03 12.35
C TYR A 51 -4.36 -8.19 12.35
N MET A 52 -3.81 -8.99 13.26
CA MET A 52 -2.37 -9.30 13.29
C MET A 52 -1.92 -10.05 12.05
N PHE A 53 -2.73 -11.00 11.56
CA PHE A 53 -2.43 -11.67 10.31
C PHE A 53 -2.41 -10.70 9.11
N PHE A 54 -3.39 -9.80 9.04
CA PHE A 54 -3.44 -8.74 8.03
C PHE A 54 -2.21 -7.82 8.11
N LEU A 55 -1.84 -7.38 9.31
CA LEU A 55 -0.71 -6.51 9.55
C LEU A 55 0.62 -7.18 9.16
N ASN A 56 0.78 -8.46 9.48
CA ASN A 56 1.93 -9.27 9.05
C ASN A 56 2.03 -9.38 7.52
N ARG A 57 0.90 -9.46 6.80
CA ARG A 57 0.93 -9.47 5.33
C ARG A 57 1.36 -8.12 4.74
N LEU A 58 1.16 -7.03 5.48
CA LEU A 58 1.55 -5.69 5.09
C LEU A 58 3.01 -5.38 5.43
N ILE A 59 3.55 -5.99 6.49
CA ILE A 59 4.88 -5.70 7.05
C ILE A 59 5.72 -6.96 6.98
N ASN A 60 6.65 -7.02 6.03
CA ASN A 60 7.63 -8.11 5.96
C ASN A 60 9.04 -7.64 6.32
N SER A 61 9.31 -6.33 6.23
CA SER A 61 10.63 -5.73 6.41
C SER A 61 10.59 -4.40 7.17
N ALA A 62 11.73 -3.93 7.67
CA ALA A 62 11.87 -2.60 8.25
C ALA A 62 11.44 -1.48 7.29
N ASN A 63 11.65 -1.63 5.98
CA ASN A 63 11.21 -0.63 5.00
C ASN A 63 9.68 -0.48 4.98
N ASP A 64 8.94 -1.58 5.16
CA ASP A 64 7.48 -1.54 5.23
C ASP A 64 7.02 -0.80 6.50
N VAL A 65 7.69 -1.06 7.63
CA VAL A 65 7.45 -0.33 8.89
C VAL A 65 7.74 1.16 8.70
N SER A 66 8.88 1.50 8.09
CA SER A 66 9.29 2.88 7.84
C SER A 66 8.28 3.62 6.96
N ALA A 67 7.79 2.97 5.90
CA ALA A 67 6.76 3.53 5.02
C ALA A 67 5.43 3.76 5.77
N LEU A 68 5.01 2.80 6.61
CA LEU A 68 3.79 2.94 7.42
C LEU A 68 3.94 3.98 8.53
N HIS A 69 5.14 4.13 9.08
CA HIS A 69 5.47 5.16 10.06
C HIS A 69 5.41 6.55 9.43
N TYR A 70 6.01 6.72 8.25
CA TYR A 70 5.92 7.97 7.49
C TYR A 70 4.48 8.34 7.14
N LYS A 71 3.62 7.35 6.91
CA LYS A 71 2.18 7.55 6.63
C LYS A 71 1.32 7.72 7.88
N GLY A 72 1.90 7.68 9.09
CA GLY A 72 1.18 7.83 10.35
C GLY A 72 0.27 6.64 10.70
N VAL A 73 0.50 5.48 10.08
CA VAL A 73 -0.24 4.24 10.39
C VAL A 73 0.39 3.53 11.57
N ILE A 74 1.73 3.56 11.70
CA ILE A 74 2.45 2.95 12.83
C ILE A 74 3.24 4.03 13.54
N HIS A 75 3.15 4.05 14.86
CA HIS A 75 3.98 4.85 15.73
C HIS A 75 4.65 3.90 16.71
N HIS A 76 5.98 3.96 16.83
CA HIS A 76 6.67 3.06 17.74
C HIS A 76 7.81 3.73 18.51
N SER A 77 8.14 3.13 19.66
CA SER A 77 9.23 3.54 20.54
C SER A 77 10.24 2.42 20.77
N LEU A 78 10.30 1.44 19.87
CA LEU A 78 11.13 0.21 19.99
C LEU A 78 12.59 0.42 19.56
N GLY A 79 12.99 1.66 19.28
CA GLY A 79 14.35 2.03 18.90
C GLY A 79 14.73 1.73 17.44
N SER A 80 14.08 0.77 16.77
CA SER A 80 14.31 0.49 15.34
C SER A 80 13.10 -0.14 14.67
N ASP A 81 12.88 0.23 13.40
CA ASP A 81 11.85 -0.35 12.52
C ASP A 81 12.00 -1.87 12.38
N GLU A 82 13.23 -2.40 12.46
CA GLU A 82 13.50 -3.84 12.38
C GLU A 82 12.88 -4.61 13.55
N HIS A 83 12.98 -4.05 14.77
CA HIS A 83 12.41 -4.69 15.96
C HIS A 83 10.87 -4.75 15.88
N VAL A 84 10.24 -3.76 15.25
CA VAL A 84 8.79 -3.76 15.03
C VAL A 84 8.41 -4.86 14.02
N ALA A 85 9.12 -4.95 12.91
CA ALA A 85 8.90 -5.98 11.90
C ALA A 85 9.07 -7.38 12.51
N GLU A 86 10.14 -7.59 13.27
CA GLU A 86 10.40 -8.86 13.95
C GLU A 86 9.32 -9.22 14.98
N LEU A 87 8.86 -8.26 15.77
CA LEU A 87 7.79 -8.45 16.75
C LEU A 87 6.50 -8.94 16.07
N ILE A 88 6.08 -8.26 15.00
CA ILE A 88 4.84 -8.59 14.27
C ILE A 88 4.97 -9.95 13.60
N ASN A 89 6.09 -10.21 12.93
CA ASN A 89 6.37 -11.50 12.30
C ASN A 89 6.36 -12.65 13.32
N ASN A 90 6.94 -12.44 14.51
CA ASN A 90 6.97 -13.46 15.56
C ASN A 90 5.58 -13.73 16.16
N ILE A 91 4.73 -12.70 16.34
CA ILE A 91 3.34 -12.89 16.76
C ILE A 91 2.56 -13.66 15.69
N ALA A 92 2.76 -13.33 14.41
CA ALA A 92 2.03 -13.96 13.32
C ALA A 92 2.41 -15.43 13.09
N LYS A 93 3.65 -15.85 13.40
CA LYS A 93 4.04 -17.28 13.39
C LYS A 93 3.16 -18.13 14.31
N GLU A 94 2.65 -17.54 15.39
CA GLU A 94 1.79 -18.22 16.34
C GLU A 94 0.32 -18.24 15.88
N ILE A 95 -0.04 -17.62 14.75
CA ILE A 95 -1.41 -17.50 14.23
C ILE A 95 -1.66 -18.54 13.12
N VAL A 96 -2.78 -19.27 13.21
CA VAL A 96 -3.24 -20.15 12.13
C VAL A 96 -4.23 -19.33 11.28
N PRO A 97 -4.00 -19.18 9.97
CA PRO A 97 -4.89 -18.40 9.14
C PRO A 97 -6.23 -19.11 8.96
N ASP A 98 -7.32 -18.44 9.35
CA ASP A 98 -8.66 -18.76 8.89
C ASP A 98 -9.24 -17.54 8.19
N MET A 99 -9.08 -17.52 6.86
CA MET A 99 -9.33 -16.34 6.03
C MET A 99 -10.76 -16.26 5.51
N ASN A 100 -11.49 -17.38 5.47
CA ASN A 100 -12.75 -17.45 4.73
C ASN A 100 -13.92 -16.77 5.45
N GLU A 101 -13.83 -16.55 6.76
CA GLU A 101 -14.89 -15.93 7.58
C GLU A 101 -14.46 -14.63 8.29
N SER A 102 -13.30 -14.09 7.92
CA SER A 102 -12.74 -12.90 8.55
C SER A 102 -13.47 -11.61 8.17
N TYR A 103 -13.68 -10.70 9.13
CA TYR A 103 -14.24 -9.36 8.85
C TYR A 103 -13.38 -8.53 7.87
N LEU A 104 -12.09 -8.85 7.72
CA LEU A 104 -11.18 -8.21 6.77
C LEU A 104 -11.17 -8.85 5.40
N TYR A 105 -11.81 -10.01 5.21
CA TYR A 105 -11.81 -10.75 3.95
C TYR A 105 -12.25 -9.86 2.78
N LYS A 106 -13.36 -9.13 2.94
CA LYS A 106 -13.89 -8.24 1.91
C LYS A 106 -12.88 -7.13 1.55
N VAL A 107 -12.30 -6.47 2.55
CA VAL A 107 -11.34 -5.37 2.36
C VAL A 107 -10.09 -5.86 1.64
N VAL A 108 -9.54 -7.01 2.07
CA VAL A 108 -8.34 -7.62 1.47
C VAL A 108 -8.63 -8.08 0.04
N ASN A 109 -9.78 -8.70 -0.21
CA ASN A 109 -10.15 -9.16 -1.54
C ASN A 109 -10.32 -7.98 -2.51
N GLU A 110 -11.04 -6.93 -2.11
CA GLU A 110 -11.21 -5.72 -2.94
C GLU A 110 -9.88 -5.01 -3.21
N ALA A 111 -8.97 -4.98 -2.24
CA ALA A 111 -7.63 -4.45 -2.41
C ALA A 111 -6.80 -5.28 -3.41
N ASN A 112 -6.84 -6.61 -3.28
CA ASN A 112 -6.15 -7.52 -4.20
C ASN A 112 -6.70 -7.44 -5.62
N GLU A 113 -8.02 -7.36 -5.80
CA GLU A 113 -8.65 -7.16 -7.10
C GLU A 113 -8.22 -5.84 -7.74
N TYR A 114 -8.18 -4.74 -6.95
CA TYR A 114 -7.71 -3.45 -7.45
C TYR A 114 -6.23 -3.50 -7.86
N LEU A 115 -5.37 -4.10 -7.05
CA LEU A 115 -3.95 -4.29 -7.38
C LEU A 115 -3.75 -5.24 -8.58
N GLY A 116 -4.68 -6.17 -8.79
CA GLY A 116 -4.74 -7.04 -9.96
C GLY A 116 -5.14 -6.32 -11.24
N CYS A 117 -5.86 -5.20 -11.15
CA CYS A 117 -6.34 -4.46 -12.31
C CYS A 117 -5.19 -3.89 -13.14
N TRP A 118 -5.33 -3.98 -14.47
CA TRP A 118 -4.33 -3.47 -15.42
C TRP A 118 -3.98 -1.99 -15.18
N ARG A 119 -4.98 -1.15 -14.85
CA ARG A 119 -4.74 0.28 -14.55
C ARG A 119 -3.83 0.50 -13.34
N ALA A 120 -4.00 -0.28 -12.28
CA ALA A 120 -3.17 -0.17 -11.08
C ALA A 120 -1.74 -0.62 -11.36
N ARG A 121 -1.57 -1.75 -12.07
CA ARG A 121 -0.25 -2.26 -12.48
C ARG A 121 0.48 -1.31 -13.43
N PHE A 122 -0.23 -0.79 -14.43
CA PHE A 122 0.32 0.17 -15.39
C PHE A 122 0.80 1.43 -14.67
N ARG A 123 -0.02 1.97 -13.76
CA ARG A 123 0.37 3.13 -12.94
C ARG A 123 1.58 2.83 -12.04
N ALA A 124 1.59 1.68 -11.36
CA ALA A 124 2.71 1.28 -10.52
C ALA A 124 4.01 1.19 -11.33
N SER A 125 3.95 0.61 -12.54
CA SER A 125 5.07 0.54 -13.48
C SER A 125 5.52 1.93 -13.93
N LEU A 126 4.60 2.83 -14.27
CA LEU A 126 4.91 4.22 -14.64
C LEU A 126 5.64 4.96 -13.52
N VAL A 127 5.09 4.90 -12.30
CA VAL A 127 5.71 5.57 -11.14
C VAL A 127 7.09 4.97 -10.87
N HIS A 128 7.19 3.64 -10.86
CA HIS A 128 8.43 2.96 -10.53
C HIS A 128 9.55 3.28 -11.54
N ASN A 129 9.26 3.20 -12.84
CA ASN A 129 10.25 3.36 -13.89
C ASN A 129 10.61 4.83 -14.17
N TYR A 130 9.63 5.74 -14.06
CA TYR A 130 9.83 7.13 -14.51
C TYR A 130 9.83 8.16 -13.38
N LEU A 131 9.15 7.92 -12.25
CA LEU A 131 8.99 8.92 -11.19
C LEU A 131 9.80 8.63 -9.92
N THR A 132 10.36 7.43 -9.78
CA THR A 132 11.20 7.09 -8.61
C THR A 132 12.52 7.85 -8.62
N SER A 133 13.11 8.07 -9.80
CA SER A 133 14.33 8.83 -9.97
C SER A 133 14.01 10.19 -10.57
N TRP A 134 14.35 11.26 -9.84
CA TRP A 134 14.16 12.64 -10.29
C TRP A 134 14.76 12.89 -11.68
N ALA A 135 15.95 12.34 -11.95
CA ALA A 135 16.63 12.49 -13.23
C ALA A 135 15.87 11.82 -14.39
N VAL A 136 15.35 10.61 -14.16
CA VAL A 136 14.56 9.88 -15.17
C VAL A 136 13.23 10.60 -15.41
N GLY A 137 12.59 11.12 -14.36
CA GLY A 137 11.36 11.89 -14.47
C GLY A 137 11.54 13.15 -15.30
N LEU A 138 12.60 13.92 -15.04
CA LEU A 138 12.90 15.15 -15.77
C LEU A 138 13.19 14.88 -17.26
N SER A 139 13.98 13.83 -17.54
CA SER A 139 14.28 13.39 -18.91
C SER A 139 13.00 13.00 -19.67
N THR A 140 12.11 12.26 -19.01
CA THR A 140 10.83 11.82 -19.60
C THR A 140 9.92 13.00 -19.94
N ILE A 141 9.83 14.01 -19.06
CA ILE A 141 9.07 15.23 -19.31
C ILE A 141 9.66 16.00 -20.50
N GLY A 142 10.98 16.12 -20.56
CA GLY A 142 11.66 16.76 -21.69
C GLY A 142 11.36 16.08 -23.02
N ALA A 143 11.40 14.74 -23.06
CA ALA A 143 11.07 13.97 -24.25
C ALA A 143 9.62 14.17 -24.71
N LEU A 144 8.67 14.21 -23.77
CA LEU A 144 7.25 14.46 -24.07
C LEU A 144 7.03 15.87 -24.63
N LEU A 145 7.68 16.88 -24.05
CA LEU A 145 7.61 18.27 -24.54
C LEU A 145 8.22 18.39 -25.94
N ALA A 146 9.37 17.77 -26.17
CA ALA A 146 10.00 17.75 -27.50
C ALA A 146 9.08 17.12 -28.55
N LEU A 147 8.50 15.95 -28.23
CA LEU A 147 7.55 15.26 -29.11
C LEU A 147 6.30 16.10 -29.40
N TYR A 148 5.79 16.81 -28.38
CA TYR A 148 4.66 17.74 -28.55
C TYR A 148 5.01 18.89 -29.50
N PHE A 149 6.18 19.52 -29.34
CA PHE A 149 6.64 20.57 -30.26
C PHE A 149 6.82 20.05 -31.68
N THR A 150 7.37 18.84 -31.87
CA THR A 150 7.49 18.21 -33.18
C THR A 150 6.13 18.01 -33.85
N PHE A 151 5.10 17.61 -33.09
CA PHE A 151 3.76 17.43 -33.63
C PHE A 151 3.13 18.74 -34.13
N ILE A 152 3.31 19.82 -33.35
CA ILE A 152 2.88 21.17 -33.75
C ILE A 152 3.59 21.59 -35.04
N GLN A 153 4.93 21.44 -35.07
CA GLN A 153 5.73 21.81 -36.24
C GLN A 153 5.31 21.02 -37.48
N ALA A 154 5.08 19.71 -37.36
CA ALA A 154 4.63 18.86 -38.46
C ALA A 154 3.26 19.31 -38.99
N SER A 155 2.33 19.68 -38.11
CA SER A 155 1.00 20.15 -38.48
C SER A 155 1.05 21.47 -39.25
N PHE A 156 1.83 22.45 -38.79
CA PHE A 156 2.04 23.71 -39.52
C PHE A 156 2.71 23.48 -40.88
N THR A 157 3.68 22.57 -40.94
CA THR A 157 4.38 22.23 -42.18
C THR A 157 3.41 21.62 -43.20
N LEU A 158 2.57 20.66 -42.80
CA LEU A 158 1.55 20.05 -43.66
C LEU A 158 0.53 21.07 -44.18
N GLN A 159 0.04 21.96 -43.32
CA GLN A 159 -0.90 23.00 -43.74
C GLN A 159 -0.27 23.97 -44.74
N SER A 160 1.00 24.36 -44.53
CA SER A 160 1.71 25.20 -45.49
C SER A 160 1.84 24.52 -46.85
N LEU A 161 2.16 23.22 -46.88
CA LEU A 161 2.37 22.45 -48.11
C LEU A 161 1.08 22.24 -48.91
N LEU A 162 -0.07 22.10 -48.24
CA LEU A 162 -1.39 22.02 -48.87
C LEU A 162 -1.85 23.31 -49.56
N VAL A 163 -1.33 24.48 -49.17
CA VAL A 163 -1.69 25.77 -49.79
C VAL A 163 -0.98 25.97 -51.14
N PHE A 164 0.10 25.22 -51.41
CA PHE A 164 0.90 25.32 -52.64
C PHE A 164 0.57 24.24 -53.68
N ILE A 165 -0.36 23.32 -53.39
CA ILE A 165 -0.88 22.28 -54.30
C ILE A 165 -2.25 22.71 -54.80
#